data_AF-A0A8T0RGE3-F1
#
_entry.id   AF-A0A8T0RGE3-F1
#
_cell.length_a   1.000
_cell.length_b   1.000
_cell.length_c   1.000
_cell.angle_alpha   90.00
_cell.angle_beta   90.00
_cell.angle_gamma   90.00
#
_symmetry.space_group_name_H-M   'P 1'
#
loop_
_entity.id
_entity.type
_entity.pdbx_description
1 polymer ?
#
loop_
_entity_poly.entity_id
_entity_poly.type
_entity_poly.pdbx_seq_one_letter_code
_entity_poly.pdbx_strand_id
1 'polypeptide(L)'
;MVKEVIVKDYGGVMSAREQDAFKAAFVVYVMSTLLVPGAKHDYAGVNYWNAIVDPSKISCYDWGDYVVHRLMDAVVKVLYLDSMDLGVWNMEPKFFPRIRCFSADRIRSMILADTLFPGDSYRLPEFGKSQLRKADGVPYVWARMRSEQFKLASAWEAAICVSRTLLVPMEATGPIFFAIAVFPHLYMFLRSY
;
A
#
# COMPACT_ATOMS: atom_id res chain seq x y z
N MET A 1 -22.02 10.65 -10.92
CA MET A 1 -22.11 9.34 -11.60
C MET A 1 -22.31 8.15 -10.66
N VAL A 2 -21.31 7.63 -9.91
CA VAL A 2 -21.49 6.40 -9.08
C VAL A 2 -22.53 6.57 -7.97
N LYS A 3 -22.47 7.67 -7.21
CA LYS A 3 -23.46 7.98 -6.17
C LYS A 3 -24.87 8.20 -6.73
N GLU A 4 -24.99 8.75 -7.93
CA GLU A 4 -26.29 8.94 -8.60
C GLU A 4 -26.93 7.60 -8.97
N VAL A 5 -26.16 6.62 -9.45
CA VAL A 5 -26.67 5.27 -9.75
C VAL A 5 -27.13 4.57 -8.47
N ILE A 6 -26.41 4.75 -7.35
CA ILE A 6 -26.75 4.11 -6.06
C ILE A 6 -28.03 4.69 -5.45
N VAL A 7 -28.26 6.00 -5.59
CA VAL A 7 -29.38 6.72 -4.95
C VAL A 7 -30.58 6.90 -5.89
N LYS A 8 -30.48 6.41 -7.13
CA LYS A 8 -31.56 6.53 -8.13
C LYS A 8 -32.80 5.80 -7.65
N ASP A 9 -33.94 6.49 -7.68
CA ASP A 9 -35.25 5.85 -7.58
C ASP A 9 -35.62 5.29 -8.97
N TYR A 10 -35.89 3.99 -9.02
CA TYR A 10 -36.20 3.27 -10.25
C TYR A 10 -37.72 3.18 -10.50
N GLY A 11 -38.56 3.62 -9.55
CA GLY A 11 -40.01 3.64 -9.70
C GLY A 11 -40.67 2.26 -9.91
N GLY A 12 -39.92 1.17 -9.70
CA GLY A 12 -40.33 -0.21 -9.98
C GLY A 12 -39.19 -1.23 -9.84
N VAL A 13 -39.41 -2.46 -10.31
CA VAL A 13 -38.39 -3.53 -10.30
C VAL A 13 -37.29 -3.20 -11.31
N MET A 14 -36.03 -3.23 -10.87
CA MET A 14 -34.88 -2.99 -11.73
C MET A 14 -34.79 -4.02 -12.87
N SER A 15 -34.57 -3.55 -14.09
CA SER A 15 -34.18 -4.42 -15.21
C SER A 15 -32.81 -5.07 -14.97
N ALA A 16 -32.50 -6.16 -15.68
CA ALA A 16 -31.21 -6.85 -15.54
C ALA A 16 -30.01 -5.91 -15.73
N ARG A 17 -30.08 -5.01 -16.72
CA ARG A 17 -29.03 -4.00 -16.97
C ARG A 17 -28.88 -3.00 -15.82
N GLU A 18 -29.99 -2.60 -15.20
CA GLU A 18 -29.96 -1.69 -14.05
C GLU A 18 -29.42 -2.36 -12.80
N GLN A 19 -29.73 -3.64 -12.59
CA GLN A 19 -29.15 -4.43 -11.50
C GLN A 19 -27.64 -4.58 -11.67
N ASP A 20 -27.17 -4.87 -12.88
CA ASP A 20 -25.75 -5.01 -13.18
C ASP A 20 -25.00 -3.69 -12.99
N ALA A 21 -25.58 -2.58 -13.47
CA ALA A 21 -25.04 -1.24 -13.24
C ALA A 21 -24.99 -0.88 -11.74
N PHE A 22 -26.05 -1.24 -10.99
CA PHE A 22 -26.10 -1.02 -9.55
C PHE A 22 -25.01 -1.83 -8.80
N LYS A 23 -24.85 -3.12 -9.12
CA LYS A 23 -23.81 -3.97 -8.50
C LYS A 23 -22.42 -3.41 -8.73
N ALA A 24 -22.09 -3.04 -9.97
CA ALA A 24 -20.80 -2.44 -10.29
C ALA A 24 -20.59 -1.11 -9.56
N ALA A 25 -21.60 -0.23 -9.55
CA ALA A 25 -21.54 1.05 -8.85
C ALA A 25 -21.38 0.88 -7.34
N PHE A 26 -22.10 -0.06 -6.73
CA PHE A 26 -22.01 -0.38 -5.31
C PHE A 26 -20.60 -0.85 -4.92
N VAL A 27 -20.03 -1.80 -5.67
CA VAL A 27 -18.66 -2.28 -5.43
C VAL A 27 -17.66 -1.15 -5.57
N VAL A 28 -17.73 -0.34 -6.62
CA VAL A 28 -16.84 0.83 -6.79
C VAL A 28 -16.95 1.78 -5.60
N TYR A 29 -18.17 2.05 -5.12
CA TYR A 29 -18.38 2.92 -3.96
C TYR A 29 -17.75 2.33 -2.69
N VAL A 30 -18.06 1.08 -2.34
CA VAL A 30 -17.52 0.42 -1.14
C VAL A 30 -15.99 0.34 -1.20
N MET A 31 -15.42 -0.06 -2.34
CA MET A 31 -13.97 -0.17 -2.51
C MET A 31 -13.28 1.20 -2.44
N SER A 32 -13.81 2.21 -3.11
CA SER A 32 -13.17 3.55 -3.17
C SER A 32 -13.38 4.41 -1.93
N THR A 33 -14.33 4.09 -1.06
CA THR A 33 -14.65 4.94 0.10
C THR A 33 -14.45 4.27 1.45
N LEU A 34 -14.68 2.96 1.56
CA LEU A 34 -14.66 2.25 2.83
C LEU A 34 -13.45 1.34 2.97
N LEU A 35 -13.21 0.46 1.98
CA LEU A 35 -12.26 -0.65 2.14
C LEU A 35 -10.86 -0.31 1.61
N VAL A 36 -10.76 0.40 0.49
CA VAL A 36 -9.49 0.82 -0.11
C VAL A 36 -9.59 2.29 -0.51
N PRO A 37 -9.78 3.22 0.46
CA PRO A 37 -9.88 4.63 0.15
C PRO A 37 -8.58 5.13 -0.50
N GLY A 38 -8.65 5.42 -1.79
CA GLY A 38 -7.55 5.98 -2.57
C GLY A 38 -7.51 7.50 -2.46
N ALA A 39 -6.32 8.10 -2.59
CA ALA A 39 -6.23 9.55 -2.79
C ALA A 39 -6.85 9.93 -4.15
N LYS A 40 -7.32 11.17 -4.28
CA LYS A 40 -8.04 11.73 -5.45
C LYS A 40 -7.35 11.52 -6.83
N HIS A 41 -6.07 11.10 -6.83
CA HIS A 41 -5.24 10.85 -8.00
C HIS A 41 -4.42 9.54 -7.93
N ASP A 42 -4.80 8.60 -7.06
CA ASP A 42 -4.14 7.29 -6.97
C ASP A 42 -4.69 6.35 -8.05
N TYR A 43 -4.24 6.58 -9.30
CA TYR A 43 -4.58 5.72 -10.45
C TYR A 43 -3.89 4.35 -10.39
N ALA A 44 -2.98 4.12 -9.44
CA ALA A 44 -2.25 2.85 -9.28
C ALA A 44 -3.10 1.73 -8.65
N GLY A 45 -4.40 1.94 -8.45
CA GLY A 45 -5.22 1.15 -7.53
C GLY A 45 -6.43 0.47 -8.13
N VAL A 46 -6.47 0.14 -9.43
CA VAL A 46 -7.72 -0.43 -9.98
C VAL A 46 -7.57 -1.74 -10.75
N ASN A 47 -6.87 -2.68 -10.11
CA ASN A 47 -6.87 -4.07 -10.55
C ASN A 47 -8.23 -4.77 -10.32
N TYR A 48 -9.11 -4.23 -9.45
CA TYR A 48 -10.45 -4.78 -9.27
C TYR A 48 -11.43 -4.39 -10.39
N TRP A 49 -11.08 -3.50 -11.34
CA TRP A 49 -11.96 -3.21 -12.49
C TRP A 49 -12.31 -4.48 -13.26
N ASN A 50 -11.34 -5.39 -13.41
CA ASN A 50 -11.55 -6.69 -14.05
C ASN A 50 -12.64 -7.51 -13.36
N ALA A 51 -12.85 -7.30 -12.05
CA ALA A 51 -13.87 -7.97 -11.28
C ALA A 51 -15.29 -7.45 -11.50
N ILE A 52 -15.42 -6.25 -12.06
CA ILE A 52 -16.73 -5.63 -12.30
C ILE A 52 -17.09 -5.53 -13.79
N VAL A 53 -16.20 -6.01 -14.68
CA VAL A 53 -16.52 -6.18 -16.12
C VAL A 53 -17.69 -7.15 -16.30
N ASP A 54 -17.75 -8.19 -15.47
CA ASP A 54 -18.84 -9.16 -15.44
C ASP A 54 -19.55 -9.11 -14.07
N PRO A 55 -20.63 -8.32 -13.94
CA PRO A 55 -21.34 -8.14 -12.67
C PRO A 55 -21.93 -9.44 -12.10
N SER A 56 -22.08 -10.49 -12.90
CA SER A 56 -22.54 -11.80 -12.43
C SER A 56 -21.49 -12.52 -11.59
N LYS A 57 -20.20 -12.25 -11.84
CA LYS A 57 -19.07 -12.91 -11.18
C LYS A 57 -18.49 -12.13 -10.01
N ILE A 58 -18.99 -10.94 -9.71
CA ILE A 58 -18.55 -10.10 -8.59
C ILE A 58 -18.44 -10.90 -7.28
N SER A 59 -19.41 -11.77 -7.01
CA SER A 59 -19.42 -12.61 -5.79
C SER A 59 -18.33 -13.69 -5.74
N CYS A 60 -17.71 -14.03 -6.87
CA CYS A 60 -16.67 -15.05 -6.98
C CYS A 60 -15.26 -14.50 -6.73
N TYR A 61 -15.09 -13.19 -6.60
CA TYR A 61 -13.79 -12.58 -6.33
C TYR A 61 -13.49 -12.60 -4.83
N ASP A 62 -12.24 -12.90 -4.48
CA ASP A 62 -11.76 -12.78 -3.11
C ASP A 62 -11.46 -11.30 -2.78
N TRP A 63 -12.52 -10.59 -2.38
CA TRP A 63 -12.41 -9.19 -1.96
C TRP A 63 -11.58 -9.02 -0.69
N GLY A 64 -11.57 -10.04 0.18
CA GLY A 64 -10.83 -10.01 1.44
C GLY A 64 -9.32 -9.99 1.18
N ASP A 65 -8.86 -10.92 0.34
CA ASP A 65 -7.47 -11.00 -0.11
C ASP A 65 -7.02 -9.69 -0.75
N TYR A 66 -7.83 -9.13 -1.68
CA TYR A 66 -7.52 -7.84 -2.31
C TYR A 66 -7.39 -6.68 -1.31
N VAL A 67 -8.30 -6.58 -0.34
CA VAL A 67 -8.25 -5.51 0.68
C VAL A 67 -7.04 -5.66 1.58
N VAL A 68 -6.73 -6.90 2.02
CA VAL A 68 -5.53 -7.19 2.81
C VAL A 68 -4.28 -6.81 2.03
N HIS A 69 -4.17 -7.23 0.77
CA HIS A 69 -3.09 -6.83 -0.12
C HIS A 69 -2.86 -5.32 -0.17
N ARG A 70 -3.93 -4.55 -0.39
CA ARG A 70 -3.85 -3.09 -0.48
C ARG A 70 -3.48 -2.44 0.86
N LEU A 71 -3.96 -3.00 1.96
CA LEU A 71 -3.56 -2.57 3.30
C LEU A 71 -2.08 -2.83 3.55
N MET A 72 -1.57 -4.01 3.15
CA MET A 72 -0.16 -4.35 3.32
C MET A 72 0.75 -3.45 2.48
N ASP A 73 0.40 -3.18 1.22
CA ASP A 73 1.13 -2.22 0.37
C ASP A 73 1.24 -0.84 1.05
N ALA A 74 0.16 -0.37 1.66
CA ALA A 74 0.14 0.90 2.36
C ALA A 74 1.02 0.89 3.63
N VAL A 75 0.96 -0.19 4.42
CA VAL A 75 1.79 -0.35 5.62
C VAL A 75 3.28 -0.39 5.27
N VAL A 76 3.66 -1.16 4.24
CA VAL A 76 5.06 -1.25 3.79
C VAL A 76 5.56 0.11 3.31
N LYS A 77 4.76 0.86 2.54
CA LYS A 77 5.11 2.23 2.11
C LYS A 77 5.34 3.16 3.29
N VAL A 78 4.46 3.14 4.31
CA VAL A 78 4.62 3.99 5.50
C VAL A 78 5.87 3.59 6.28
N LEU A 79 6.13 2.30 6.47
CA LEU A 79 7.31 1.81 7.18
C LEU A 79 8.60 2.20 6.43
N TYR A 80 8.62 2.04 5.11
CA TYR A 80 9.74 2.47 4.26
C TYR A 80 9.98 3.97 4.42
N LEU A 81 8.98 4.82 4.16
CA LEU A 81 9.11 6.28 4.22
C LEU A 81 9.46 6.78 5.63
N ASP A 82 8.96 6.12 6.68
CA ASP A 82 9.33 6.42 8.06
C ASP A 82 10.72 5.90 8.47
N SER A 83 11.41 5.22 7.58
CA SER A 83 12.78 4.73 7.77
C SER A 83 13.80 5.49 6.94
N MET A 84 13.35 6.21 5.90
CA MET A 84 14.20 7.05 5.06
C MET A 84 14.48 8.41 5.70
N ASP A 85 15.67 8.95 5.44
CA ASP A 85 16.06 10.32 5.80
C ASP A 85 15.58 11.29 4.72
N LEU A 86 14.43 11.91 4.98
CA LEU A 86 13.77 12.86 4.10
C LEU A 86 13.95 14.32 4.58
N GLY A 87 14.94 14.58 5.43
CA GLY A 87 15.22 15.91 5.98
C GLY A 87 14.06 16.48 6.79
N VAL A 88 13.46 17.57 6.30
CA VAL A 88 12.33 18.26 6.98
C VAL A 88 11.06 17.41 7.12
N TRP A 89 10.97 16.33 6.34
CA TRP A 89 9.84 15.39 6.39
C TRP A 89 10.07 14.24 7.37
N ASN A 90 11.25 14.17 7.99
CA ASN A 90 11.52 13.20 9.06
C ASN A 90 10.58 13.44 10.21
N MET A 91 9.98 12.37 10.69
CA MET A 91 9.02 12.46 11.76
C MET A 91 9.63 12.09 13.10
N GLU A 92 9.27 12.84 14.14
CA GLU A 92 9.72 12.56 15.49
C GLU A 92 9.21 11.19 15.99
N PRO A 93 10.08 10.38 16.63
CA PRO A 93 9.76 9.00 17.03
C PRO A 93 8.84 8.91 18.25
N LYS A 94 8.38 10.04 18.81
CA LYS A 94 7.64 10.10 20.08
C LYS A 94 6.11 10.03 19.93
N PHE A 95 5.59 10.14 18.70
CA PHE A 95 4.15 10.19 18.44
C PHE A 95 3.59 8.81 18.11
N PHE A 96 2.60 8.38 18.91
CA PHE A 96 1.85 7.14 18.77
C PHE A 96 0.34 7.41 18.78
N PRO A 97 -0.48 6.63 18.04
CA PRO A 97 -0.09 5.57 17.11
C PRO A 97 0.58 6.14 15.85
N ARG A 98 1.66 5.48 15.41
CA ARG A 98 2.59 5.98 14.38
C ARG A 98 1.90 6.34 13.07
N ILE A 99 0.92 5.55 12.65
CA ILE A 99 0.12 5.75 11.44
C ILE A 99 -0.58 7.12 11.37
N ARG A 100 -0.93 7.72 12.51
CA ARG A 100 -1.60 9.04 12.58
C ARG A 100 -0.70 10.18 12.05
N CYS A 101 0.61 9.98 12.08
CA CYS A 101 1.60 10.94 11.58
C CYS A 101 1.65 11.01 10.05
N PHE A 102 1.01 10.07 9.34
CA PHE A 102 1.13 9.87 7.90
C PHE A 102 -0.21 10.12 7.20
N SER A 103 -0.61 11.39 7.09
CA SER A 103 -1.76 11.75 6.24
C SER A 103 -1.45 11.47 4.76
N ALA A 104 -2.48 11.31 3.94
CA ALA A 104 -2.31 11.07 2.51
C ALA A 104 -1.50 12.17 1.80
N ASP A 105 -1.69 13.44 2.18
CA ASP A 105 -0.89 14.56 1.65
C ASP A 105 0.58 14.44 2.06
N ARG A 106 0.83 14.07 3.32
CA ARG A 106 2.19 13.91 3.85
C ARG A 106 2.92 12.74 3.21
N ILE A 107 2.27 11.59 3.08
CA ILE A 107 2.81 10.43 2.36
C ILE A 107 3.17 10.84 0.93
N ARG A 108 2.31 11.60 0.24
CA ARG A 108 2.62 12.13 -1.10
C ARG A 108 3.87 13.02 -1.09
N SER A 109 3.99 13.96 -0.16
CA SER A 109 5.19 14.81 -0.04
C SER A 109 6.44 13.99 0.25
N MET A 110 6.35 12.96 1.08
CA MET A 110 7.46 12.05 1.39
C MET A 110 7.88 11.22 0.17
N ILE A 111 6.92 10.68 -0.58
CA ILE A 111 7.19 9.97 -1.84
C ILE A 111 7.88 10.91 -2.83
N LEU A 112 7.38 12.14 -3.00
CA LEU A 112 7.99 13.13 -3.89
C LEU A 112 9.42 13.51 -3.47
N ALA A 113 9.68 13.56 -2.16
CA ALA A 113 11.03 13.82 -1.65
C ALA A 113 12.01 12.65 -1.91
N ASP A 114 11.50 11.41 -1.97
CA ASP A 114 12.31 10.21 -2.20
C ASP A 114 12.46 9.84 -3.70
N THR A 115 11.56 10.33 -4.54
CA THR A 115 11.49 10.04 -5.98
C THR A 115 12.48 10.89 -6.80
N LEU A 116 13.13 10.29 -7.80
CA LEU A 116 13.85 11.02 -8.85
C LEU A 116 12.86 11.64 -9.86
N PHE A 117 12.95 12.96 -10.10
CA PHE A 117 12.52 13.55 -11.37
C PHE A 117 13.78 13.75 -12.24
N PRO A 118 14.21 12.75 -13.03
CA PRO A 118 15.17 13.05 -14.07
C PRO A 118 14.45 13.93 -15.10
N GLY A 119 15.12 14.95 -15.62
CA GLY A 119 14.57 15.86 -16.64
C GLY A 119 14.20 15.20 -17.98
N ASP A 120 14.15 13.86 -18.05
CA ASP A 120 13.82 13.10 -19.25
C ASP A 120 12.50 12.32 -19.08
N SER A 121 11.52 12.71 -19.89
CA SER A 121 10.09 12.39 -19.84
C SER A 121 9.69 10.92 -20.08
N TYR A 122 10.62 9.96 -20.03
CA TYR A 122 10.36 8.57 -20.43
C TYR A 122 10.77 7.49 -19.42
N ARG A 123 11.35 7.85 -18.25
CA ARG A 123 11.64 6.88 -17.20
C ARG A 123 10.61 6.93 -16.08
N LEU A 124 10.18 5.75 -15.65
CA LEU A 124 9.36 5.60 -14.44
C LEU A 124 10.15 6.15 -13.23
N PRO A 125 9.45 6.78 -12.26
CA PRO A 125 10.09 7.27 -11.05
C PRO A 125 10.78 6.13 -10.30
N GLU A 126 12.11 6.21 -10.15
CA GLU A 126 12.89 5.31 -9.32
C GLU A 126 12.94 5.86 -7.88
N PHE A 127 12.62 5.00 -6.90
CA PHE A 127 12.80 5.28 -5.47
C PHE A 127 14.29 5.22 -5.09
N GLY A 128 14.73 5.96 -4.08
CA GLY A 128 16.02 5.70 -3.42
C GLY A 128 17.11 6.77 -3.54
N LYS A 129 16.78 8.08 -3.56
CA LYS A 129 17.81 9.10 -3.28
C LYS A 129 18.15 9.17 -1.79
N SER A 130 17.17 8.87 -0.93
CA SER A 130 17.29 9.05 0.51
C SER A 130 18.11 7.91 1.10
N GLN A 131 18.93 8.21 2.09
CA GLN A 131 19.61 7.17 2.87
C GLN A 131 18.71 6.72 4.02
N LEU A 132 19.00 5.55 4.58
CA LEU A 132 18.35 5.11 5.80
C LEU A 132 18.64 6.11 6.93
N ARG A 133 17.64 6.45 7.74
CA ARG A 133 17.88 7.19 8.97
C ARG A 133 18.78 6.40 9.91
N LYS A 134 19.59 7.13 10.70
CA LYS A 134 20.36 6.55 11.80
C LYS A 134 19.43 5.86 12.80
N ALA A 135 19.93 4.81 13.46
CA ALA A 135 19.16 3.93 14.35
C ALA A 135 18.52 4.64 15.57
N ASP A 136 19.04 5.80 15.94
CA ASP A 136 18.51 6.69 16.99
C ASP A 136 17.33 7.54 16.50
N GLY A 137 17.25 7.82 15.20
CA GLY A 137 16.20 8.61 14.54
C GLY A 137 14.99 7.80 14.05
N VAL A 138 14.96 6.49 14.28
CA VAL A 138 13.89 5.59 13.84
C VAL A 138 13.23 4.92 15.07
N PRO A 139 11.89 4.91 15.16
CA PRO A 139 11.16 4.37 16.32
C PRO A 139 11.14 2.83 16.38
N TYR A 140 11.67 2.13 15.38
CA TYR A 140 11.51 0.70 15.22
C TYR A 140 12.73 -0.10 15.69
N VAL A 141 12.46 -1.27 16.29
CA VAL A 141 13.50 -2.13 16.88
C VAL A 141 14.46 -2.70 15.83
N TRP A 142 14.00 -2.92 14.59
CA TRP A 142 14.86 -3.43 13.50
C TRP A 142 16.06 -2.52 13.22
N ALA A 143 15.92 -1.21 13.40
CA ALA A 143 17.00 -0.26 13.14
C ALA A 143 18.19 -0.45 14.10
N ARG A 144 17.97 -1.12 15.25
CA ARG A 144 18.97 -1.43 16.28
C ARG A 144 19.47 -2.87 16.23
N MET A 145 18.85 -3.72 15.40
CA MET A 145 19.23 -5.13 15.25
C MET A 145 20.38 -5.26 14.25
N ARG A 146 21.32 -6.17 14.52
CA ARG A 146 22.50 -6.38 13.66
C ARG A 146 22.18 -7.39 12.56
N SER A 147 22.73 -7.19 11.35
CA SER A 147 22.51 -8.07 10.19
C SER A 147 22.81 -9.56 10.46
N GLU A 148 23.76 -9.84 11.34
CA GLU A 148 24.13 -11.21 11.77
C GLU A 148 23.01 -11.93 12.53
N GLN A 149 22.09 -11.20 13.15
CA GLN A 149 20.92 -11.77 13.84
C GLN A 149 19.83 -12.23 12.86
N PHE A 150 19.88 -11.77 11.61
CA PHE A 150 18.86 -12.05 10.59
C PHE A 150 19.23 -13.17 9.60
N LYS A 151 20.50 -13.55 9.52
CA LYS A 151 21.04 -14.49 8.51
C LYS A 151 20.44 -15.91 8.53
N LEU A 152 19.66 -16.28 9.55
CA LEU A 152 18.96 -17.57 9.63
C LEU A 152 17.43 -17.46 9.69
N ALA A 153 16.86 -16.24 9.71
CA ALA A 153 15.42 -16.08 9.86
C ALA A 153 14.75 -16.07 8.48
N SER A 154 13.81 -16.98 8.27
CA SER A 154 13.06 -17.08 7.01
C SER A 154 12.32 -15.78 6.62
N ALA A 155 12.00 -14.92 7.59
CA ALA A 155 11.45 -13.58 7.36
C ALA A 155 12.44 -12.60 6.71
N TRP A 156 13.75 -12.77 6.88
CA TRP A 156 14.78 -11.93 6.24
C TRP A 156 14.90 -12.23 4.75
N GLU A 157 14.88 -13.50 4.37
CA GLU A 157 14.83 -13.91 2.96
C GLU A 157 13.54 -13.42 2.28
N ALA A 158 12.40 -13.50 2.98
CA ALA A 158 11.15 -12.92 2.49
C ALA A 158 11.26 -11.39 2.31
N ALA A 159 11.94 -10.68 3.20
CA ALA A 159 12.15 -9.25 3.09
C ALA A 159 13.03 -8.86 1.90
N ILE A 160 14.10 -9.64 1.64
CA ILE A 160 14.95 -9.47 0.46
C ILE A 160 14.12 -9.70 -0.81
N CYS A 161 13.31 -10.76 -0.84
CA CYS A 161 12.44 -11.06 -1.97
C CYS A 161 11.47 -9.91 -2.25
N VAL A 162 10.76 -9.42 -1.22
CA VAL A 162 9.85 -8.28 -1.34
C VAL A 162 10.56 -7.02 -1.82
N SER A 163 11.77 -6.75 -1.29
CA SER A 163 12.54 -5.57 -1.70
C SER A 163 12.85 -5.61 -3.20
N ARG A 164 13.23 -6.79 -3.71
CA ARG A 164 13.48 -7.00 -5.15
C ARG A 164 12.21 -6.91 -5.99
N THR A 165 11.12 -7.55 -5.55
CA THR A 165 9.83 -7.55 -6.26
C THR A 165 9.24 -6.15 -6.36
N LEU A 166 9.38 -5.34 -5.31
CA LEU A 166 8.91 -3.95 -5.28
C LEU A 166 9.89 -2.97 -5.95
N LEU A 167 11.03 -3.44 -6.46
CA LEU A 167 12.10 -2.62 -7.03
C LEU A 167 12.54 -1.49 -6.08
N VAL A 168 12.50 -1.74 -4.77
CA VAL A 168 12.98 -0.78 -3.76
C VAL A 168 14.45 -1.06 -3.43
N PRO A 169 15.22 -0.04 -3.01
CA PRO A 169 16.62 -0.22 -2.66
C PRO A 169 16.80 -1.30 -1.59
N MET A 170 17.90 -2.07 -1.66
CA MET A 170 18.18 -3.15 -0.70
C MET A 170 18.31 -2.64 0.75
N GLU A 171 18.61 -1.36 0.93
CA GLU A 171 18.61 -0.63 2.19
C GLU A 171 17.22 -0.65 2.87
N ALA A 172 16.14 -0.78 2.09
CA ALA A 172 14.75 -0.92 2.56
C ALA A 172 14.44 -2.30 3.17
N THR A 173 15.35 -3.28 3.03
CA THR A 173 15.12 -4.66 3.49
C THR A 173 14.90 -4.72 5.01
N GLY A 174 15.57 -3.89 5.81
CA GLY A 174 15.37 -3.82 7.27
C GLY A 174 13.95 -3.40 7.67
N PRO A 175 13.45 -2.27 7.18
CA PRO A 175 12.06 -1.85 7.36
C PRO A 175 11.03 -2.92 6.92
N ILE A 176 11.27 -3.55 5.77
CA ILE A 176 10.41 -4.58 5.21
C ILE A 176 10.44 -5.85 6.06
N PHE A 177 11.62 -6.25 6.53
CA PHE A 177 11.78 -7.37 7.46
C PHE A 177 10.96 -7.15 8.73
N PHE A 178 10.97 -5.94 9.29
CA PHE A 178 10.17 -5.65 10.46
C PHE A 178 8.67 -5.73 10.18
N ALA A 179 8.22 -5.26 9.01
CA ALA A 179 6.85 -5.47 8.58
C ALA A 179 6.48 -6.96 8.56
N ILE A 180 7.37 -7.81 8.04
CA ILE A 180 7.16 -9.26 7.93
C ILE A 180 7.20 -9.95 9.30
N ALA A 181 8.11 -9.53 10.17
CA ALA A 181 8.30 -10.13 11.49
C ALA A 181 7.18 -9.73 12.47
N VAL A 182 6.67 -8.50 12.39
CA VAL A 182 5.58 -8.00 13.26
C VAL A 182 4.22 -8.50 12.79
N PHE A 183 4.06 -8.75 11.50
CA PHE A 183 2.84 -9.32 10.93
C PHE A 183 3.13 -10.74 10.39
N PRO A 184 3.12 -11.80 11.21
CA PRO A 184 3.42 -13.17 10.74
C PRO A 184 2.51 -13.67 9.62
N HIS A 185 1.30 -13.10 9.49
CA HIS A 185 0.42 -13.34 8.34
C HIS A 185 1.02 -12.80 7.02
N LEU A 186 1.81 -11.72 7.07
CA LEU A 186 2.62 -11.22 5.94
C LEU A 186 3.67 -12.25 5.53
N TYR A 187 4.29 -12.92 6.50
CA TYR A 187 5.27 -13.98 6.20
C TYR A 187 4.63 -15.21 5.53
N MET A 188 3.47 -15.66 6.00
CA MET A 188 2.75 -16.77 5.34
C MET A 188 2.29 -16.39 3.93
N PHE A 189 1.82 -15.15 3.76
CA PHE A 189 1.34 -14.60 2.51
C PHE A 189 2.45 -14.48 1.44
N LEU A 190 3.64 -14.01 1.82
CA LEU A 190 4.79 -13.90 0.91
C LEU A 190 5.39 -15.24 0.48
N ARG A 191 5.05 -16.32 1.18
CA ARG A 191 5.50 -17.68 0.85
C ARG A 191 4.56 -18.39 -0.15
N SER A 192 3.44 -17.76 -0.50
CA SER A 192 2.46 -18.27 -1.47
C SER A 192 2.80 -17.89 -2.92
N TYR A 193 3.90 -17.16 -3.15
CA TYR A 193 4.46 -16.80 -4.46
C TYR A 193 5.84 -17.41 -4.67
#